data_AF-D1PA55-F1
#
_entry.id   AF-D1PA55-F1
#
_cell.length_a   1.000
_cell.length_b   1.000
_cell.length_c   1.000
_cell.angle_alpha   90.00
_cell.angle_beta   90.00
_cell.angle_gamma   90.00
#
_symmetry.space_group_name_H-M   'P 1'
#
loop_
_entity.id
_entity.type
_entity.pdbx_description
1 polymer ?
#
loop_
_entity_poly.entity_id
_entity_poly.type
_entity_poly.pdbx_seq_one_letter_code
_entity_poly.pdbx_strand_id
1 'polypeptide(L)'
;MIKKISIEDYKSIKMMELELRDINVLIRANGSDKSNFISYFLLIHNLYEQRLCNYTMQNNAEDLVYFGVKHTQEICSVINCEESQYSFVLQPRVNGSMFVTEEQCKDLNGTIIFNHRNEEESILADLRLTPNYRYIVNEEPEMGLHPNAMQTVLLQVIAVMNAGYKVIISTHSSVLLDFAWANTLLKQILGNKYSEAMKELFEDDQDRLYTGLKTKDIKTFYFSRNEKNKRHQYG
;
A
#
# COMPACT_ATOMS: atom_id res chain seq x y z
N MET A 1 2.82 10.90 6.98
CA MET A 1 2.74 9.89 5.89
C MET A 1 2.77 8.46 6.46
N ILE A 2 2.05 7.48 5.88
CA ILE A 2 2.09 6.07 6.36
C ILE A 2 3.51 5.48 6.22
N LYS A 3 4.00 4.79 7.24
CA LYS A 3 5.32 4.13 7.27
C LYS A 3 5.20 2.61 7.29
N LYS A 4 4.19 2.08 7.98
CA LYS A 4 4.03 0.64 8.14
C LYS A 4 2.55 0.29 8.26
N ILE A 5 2.15 -0.78 7.58
CA ILE A 5 0.79 -1.31 7.62
C ILE A 5 0.86 -2.74 8.12
N SER A 6 0.05 -3.05 9.11
CA SER A 6 -0.22 -4.42 9.57
C SER A 6 -1.69 -4.73 9.31
N ILE A 7 -1.96 -5.86 8.65
CA ILE A 7 -3.30 -6.33 8.27
C ILE A 7 -3.45 -7.74 8.79
N GLU A 8 -4.55 -8.01 9.46
CA GLU A 8 -4.94 -9.35 9.87
C GLU A 8 -6.32 -9.67 9.34
N ASP A 9 -6.45 -10.92 8.89
CA ASP A 9 -7.74 -11.54 8.61
C ASP A 9 -8.59 -10.90 7.48
N TYR A 10 -7.93 -10.29 6.48
CA TYR A 10 -8.56 -9.64 5.33
C TYR A 10 -8.41 -10.43 4.03
N LYS A 11 -9.53 -10.87 3.43
CA LYS A 11 -9.61 -11.67 2.19
C LYS A 11 -8.73 -12.92 2.23
N SER A 12 -7.64 -12.99 1.46
CA SER A 12 -6.69 -14.11 1.56
C SER A 12 -5.51 -13.84 2.50
N ILE A 13 -5.44 -12.65 3.09
CA ILE A 13 -4.37 -12.23 3.98
C ILE A 13 -4.71 -12.63 5.41
N LYS A 14 -4.08 -13.69 5.93
CA LYS A 14 -4.21 -14.03 7.36
C LYS A 14 -3.48 -13.02 8.24
N MET A 15 -2.24 -12.70 7.90
CA MET A 15 -1.42 -11.71 8.58
C MET A 15 -0.39 -11.17 7.61
N MET A 16 -0.28 -9.85 7.52
CA MET A 16 0.67 -9.16 6.68
C MET A 16 1.21 -7.93 7.38
N GLU A 17 2.50 -7.69 7.23
CA GLU A 17 3.18 -6.51 7.76
C GLU A 17 4.13 -5.97 6.70
N LEU A 18 3.94 -4.72 6.29
CA LEU A 18 4.70 -4.09 5.21
C LEU A 18 5.15 -2.68 5.61
N GLU A 19 6.45 -2.43 5.46
CA GLU A 19 7.06 -1.10 5.63
C GLU A 19 7.08 -0.33 4.31
N LEU A 20 6.29 0.73 4.19
CA LEU A 20 6.15 1.49 2.97
C LEU A 20 7.27 2.53 2.79
N ARG A 21 7.96 2.47 1.65
CA ARG A 21 8.96 3.44 1.17
C ARG A 21 8.35 4.40 0.13
N ASP A 22 9.18 5.20 -0.54
CA ASP A 22 8.73 6.15 -1.57
C ASP A 22 8.12 5.43 -2.77
N ILE A 23 8.75 4.33 -3.22
CA ILE A 23 8.14 3.36 -4.13
C ILE A 23 8.08 2.00 -3.47
N ASN A 24 6.96 1.33 -3.66
CA ASN A 24 6.71 -0.02 -3.20
C ASN A 24 6.30 -0.86 -4.42
N VAL A 25 7.22 -1.65 -4.94
CA VAL A 25 7.00 -2.52 -6.09
C VAL A 25 6.54 -3.89 -5.59
N LEU A 26 5.32 -4.28 -5.92
CA LEU A 26 4.73 -5.56 -5.55
C LEU A 26 4.87 -6.53 -6.73
N ILE A 27 5.52 -7.67 -6.49
CA ILE A 27 5.79 -8.72 -7.48
C ILE A 27 5.10 -10.02 -7.06
N ARG A 28 4.67 -10.80 -8.05
CA ARG A 28 3.93 -12.04 -7.86
C ARG A 28 4.64 -13.24 -8.49
N ALA A 29 4.60 -14.38 -7.79
CA ALA A 29 4.44 -15.69 -8.43
C ALA A 29 2.95 -16.09 -8.35
N ASN A 30 2.37 -16.53 -9.47
CA ASN A 30 0.93 -16.74 -9.71
C ASN A 30 0.05 -17.08 -8.49
N GLY A 31 -1.11 -16.43 -8.37
CA GLY A 31 -2.21 -16.82 -7.47
C GLY A 31 -2.42 -16.07 -6.13
N SER A 32 -1.54 -15.16 -5.68
CA SER A 32 -1.52 -14.69 -4.27
C SER A 32 -1.70 -13.19 -4.06
N ASP A 33 -2.44 -12.84 -3.00
CA ASP A 33 -2.44 -11.70 -2.05
C ASP A 33 -2.16 -10.25 -2.49
N LYS A 34 -1.50 -10.00 -3.62
CA LYS A 34 -1.18 -8.67 -4.16
C LYS A 34 -2.45 -7.84 -4.40
N SER A 35 -3.41 -8.36 -5.16
CA SER A 35 -4.67 -7.66 -5.43
C SER A 35 -5.51 -7.48 -4.16
N ASN A 36 -5.34 -8.35 -3.15
CA ASN A 36 -5.98 -8.16 -1.85
C ASN A 36 -5.28 -7.06 -1.04
N PHE A 37 -3.96 -6.97 -1.07
CA PHE A 37 -3.26 -5.83 -0.47
C PHE A 37 -3.59 -4.51 -1.19
N ILE A 38 -3.74 -4.52 -2.51
CA ILE A 38 -4.22 -3.37 -3.28
C ILE A 38 -5.66 -3.03 -2.87
N SER A 39 -6.56 -4.02 -2.79
CA SER A 39 -7.95 -3.79 -2.40
C SER A 39 -8.11 -3.31 -0.95
N TYR A 40 -7.14 -3.62 -0.08
CA TYR A 40 -7.11 -3.08 1.26
C TYR A 40 -7.02 -1.54 1.26
N PHE A 41 -6.30 -0.91 0.33
CA PHE A 41 -6.32 0.55 0.22
C PHE A 41 -7.69 1.09 -0.19
N LEU A 42 -8.49 0.34 -0.97
CA LEU A 42 -9.88 0.71 -1.23
C LEU A 42 -10.73 0.62 0.03
N LEU A 43 -10.53 -0.38 0.90
CA LEU A 43 -11.20 -0.45 2.19
C LEU A 43 -10.86 0.78 3.06
N ILE A 44 -9.57 1.12 3.19
CA ILE A 44 -9.13 2.29 3.96
C ILE A 44 -9.71 3.60 3.41
N HIS A 45 -9.74 3.73 2.08
CA HIS A 45 -10.37 4.89 1.46
C HIS A 45 -11.86 4.98 1.81
N ASN A 46 -12.61 3.87 1.74
CA ASN A 46 -14.03 3.87 2.08
C ASN A 46 -14.29 4.10 3.58
N LEU A 47 -13.41 3.64 4.47
CA LEU A 47 -13.45 3.99 5.89
C LEU A 47 -13.29 5.51 6.07
N TYR A 48 -12.24 6.07 5.48
CA TYR A 48 -11.99 7.51 5.57
C TYR A 48 -13.14 8.36 4.97
N GLU A 49 -13.79 7.90 3.91
CA GLU A 49 -14.91 8.59 3.27
C GLU A 49 -16.27 8.35 3.97
N GLN A 50 -16.31 7.63 5.10
CA GLN A 50 -17.55 7.24 5.80
C GLN A 50 -18.53 6.49 4.89
N ARG A 51 -18.02 5.50 4.14
CA ARG A 51 -18.77 4.66 3.21
C ARG A 51 -18.58 3.17 3.46
N LEU A 52 -18.17 2.77 4.66
CA LEU A 52 -17.93 1.37 5.01
C LEU A 52 -19.19 0.51 4.77
N CYS A 53 -20.36 0.97 5.23
CA CYS A 53 -21.59 0.21 5.09
C CYS A 53 -21.93 -0.02 3.61
N ASN A 54 -21.90 1.05 2.80
CA ASN A 54 -22.16 0.95 1.36
C ASN A 54 -21.13 0.06 0.64
N TYR A 55 -19.85 0.21 0.96
CA TYR A 55 -18.77 -0.58 0.39
C TYR A 55 -18.95 -2.08 0.70
N THR A 56 -19.30 -2.42 1.95
CA THR A 56 -19.46 -3.81 2.40
C THR A 56 -20.78 -4.45 1.98
N MET A 57 -21.81 -3.65 1.70
CA MET A 57 -23.01 -4.15 1.01
C MET A 57 -22.74 -4.54 -0.44
N GLN A 58 -21.83 -3.84 -1.12
CA GLN A 58 -21.40 -4.18 -2.48
C GLN A 58 -20.33 -5.27 -2.51
N ASN A 59 -19.53 -5.36 -1.45
CA ASN A 59 -18.46 -6.35 -1.26
C ASN A 59 -18.75 -7.10 0.05
N ASN A 60 -19.58 -8.14 -0.04
CA ASN A 60 -20.12 -8.86 1.12
C ASN A 60 -19.01 -9.19 2.15
N ALA A 61 -19.31 -9.03 3.45
CA ALA A 61 -18.38 -9.36 4.51
C ALA A 61 -17.82 -10.79 4.44
N GLU A 62 -18.59 -11.75 3.90
CA GLU A 62 -18.12 -13.12 3.61
C GLU A 62 -16.88 -13.14 2.71
N ASP A 63 -16.80 -12.23 1.74
CA ASP A 63 -15.67 -12.14 0.81
C ASP A 63 -14.52 -11.29 1.35
N LEU A 64 -14.77 -10.50 2.40
CA LEU A 64 -13.80 -9.58 2.98
C LEU A 64 -13.00 -10.18 4.13
N VAL A 65 -13.56 -11.12 4.88
CA VAL A 65 -12.87 -11.77 6.00
C VAL A 65 -12.11 -13.02 5.53
N TYR A 66 -11.03 -13.34 6.26
CA TYR A 66 -10.21 -14.50 5.91
C TYR A 66 -10.95 -15.83 6.03
N PHE A 67 -11.04 -16.56 4.90
CA PHE A 67 -11.83 -17.79 4.79
C PHE A 67 -13.30 -17.64 5.20
N GLY A 68 -13.90 -16.46 5.05
CA GLY A 68 -15.33 -16.26 5.27
C GLY A 68 -15.76 -16.19 6.74
N VAL A 69 -16.99 -15.73 6.98
CA VAL A 69 -17.49 -15.40 8.32
C VAL A 69 -17.70 -16.63 9.20
N LYS A 70 -17.58 -17.84 8.65
CA LYS A 70 -17.57 -19.08 9.44
C LYS A 70 -16.26 -19.28 10.19
N HIS A 71 -15.17 -18.72 9.68
CA HIS A 71 -13.81 -18.94 10.18
C HIS A 71 -13.23 -17.71 10.86
N THR A 72 -13.59 -16.52 10.37
CA THR A 72 -13.05 -15.25 10.85
C THR A 72 -14.19 -14.28 11.12
N GLN A 73 -14.18 -13.68 12.31
CA GLN A 73 -15.20 -12.72 12.74
C GLN A 73 -14.70 -11.27 12.69
N GLU A 74 -13.41 -11.05 12.53
CA GLU A 74 -12.80 -9.73 12.67
C GLU A 74 -11.76 -9.48 11.60
N ILE A 75 -11.71 -8.25 11.10
CA ILE A 75 -10.56 -7.72 10.36
C ILE A 75 -9.90 -6.70 11.27
N CYS A 76 -8.61 -6.88 11.53
CA CYS A 76 -7.83 -5.97 12.34
C CYS A 76 -6.78 -5.30 11.49
N SER A 77 -6.57 -4.00 11.72
CA SER A 77 -5.45 -3.31 11.10
C SER A 77 -4.82 -2.26 11.99
N VAL A 78 -3.51 -2.11 11.82
CA VAL A 78 -2.70 -1.06 12.42
C VAL A 78 -1.92 -0.36 11.32
N ILE A 79 -2.15 0.95 11.19
CA ILE A 79 -1.50 1.86 10.25
C ILE A 79 -0.62 2.81 11.05
N ASN A 80 0.69 2.60 10.98
CA ASN A 80 1.67 3.49 11.60
C ASN A 80 2.01 4.63 10.64
N CYS A 81 1.77 5.85 11.07
CA CYS A 81 2.15 7.09 10.42
C CYS A 81 3.41 7.68 11.08
N GLU A 82 3.89 8.81 10.54
CA GLU A 82 5.07 9.51 11.07
C GLU A 82 4.90 10.02 12.50
N GLU A 83 3.69 10.46 12.85
CA GLU A 83 3.41 11.13 14.13
C GLU A 83 2.30 10.45 14.92
N SER A 84 1.72 9.38 14.38
CA SER A 84 0.57 8.71 14.98
C SER A 84 0.47 7.26 14.55
N GLN A 85 -0.33 6.50 15.29
CA GLN A 85 -0.75 5.16 14.95
C GLN A 85 -2.27 5.14 14.92
N TYR A 86 -2.84 4.72 13.79
CA TYR A 86 -4.26 4.48 13.64
C TYR A 86 -4.53 2.98 13.61
N SER A 87 -5.57 2.51 14.30
CA SER A 87 -5.97 1.11 14.28
C SER A 87 -7.48 0.98 14.30
N PHE A 88 -7.97 -0.06 13.65
CA PHE A 88 -9.40 -0.38 13.65
C PHE A 88 -9.63 -1.88 13.65
N VAL A 89 -10.81 -2.26 14.15
CA VAL A 89 -11.37 -3.60 14.10
C VAL A 89 -12.74 -3.53 13.45
N LEU A 90 -12.97 -4.35 12.43
CA LEU A 90 -14.26 -4.47 11.76
C LEU A 90 -14.87 -5.84 12.03
N GLN A 91 -16.19 -5.89 12.24
CA GLN A 91 -16.94 -7.14 12.34
C GLN A 91 -18.09 -7.20 11.33
N PRO A 92 -18.40 -8.40 10.80
CA PRO A 92 -19.56 -8.62 9.94
C PRO A 92 -20.87 -8.50 10.74
N ARG A 93 -21.89 -7.97 10.08
CA ARG A 93 -23.28 -8.00 10.53
C ARG A 93 -24.03 -9.14 9.85
N VAL A 94 -25.18 -9.50 10.41
CA VAL A 94 -26.08 -10.52 9.86
C VAL A 94 -26.57 -10.18 8.44
N ASN A 95 -26.68 -8.88 8.12
CA ASN A 95 -27.08 -8.40 6.79
C ASN A 95 -25.93 -8.39 5.75
N GLY A 96 -24.73 -8.85 6.13
CA GLY A 96 -23.56 -8.91 5.24
C GLY A 96 -22.74 -7.62 5.14
N SER A 97 -23.16 -6.51 5.76
CA SER A 97 -22.31 -5.33 5.91
C SER A 97 -21.31 -5.50 7.06
N MET A 98 -20.36 -4.59 7.21
CA MET A 98 -19.49 -4.53 8.39
C MET A 98 -19.68 -3.23 9.16
N PHE A 99 -19.26 -3.24 10.42
CA PHE A 99 -19.22 -2.06 11.29
C PHE A 99 -17.91 -2.01 12.06
N VAL A 100 -17.61 -0.84 12.62
CA VAL A 100 -16.38 -0.58 13.36
C VAL A 100 -16.59 -0.92 14.84
N THR A 101 -16.02 -2.03 15.30
CA THR A 101 -16.13 -2.44 16.71
C THR A 101 -15.19 -1.65 17.61
N GLU A 102 -13.99 -1.38 17.14
CA GLU A 102 -13.01 -0.54 17.83
C GLU A 102 -12.25 0.28 16.80
N GLU A 103 -12.08 1.56 17.12
CA GLU A 103 -11.31 2.51 16.33
C GLU A 103 -10.47 3.36 17.27
N GLN A 104 -9.18 3.48 16.99
CA GLN A 104 -8.26 4.18 17.89
C GLN A 104 -7.18 4.92 17.11
N CYS A 105 -6.80 6.08 17.62
CA CYS A 105 -5.58 6.76 17.23
C CYS A 105 -4.73 7.10 18.45
N LYS A 106 -3.42 6.90 18.33
CA LYS A 106 -2.41 7.24 19.34
C LYS A 106 -1.36 8.15 18.75
N ASP A 107 -0.80 9.04 19.56
CA ASP A 107 0.42 9.78 19.21
C ASP A 107 1.68 8.90 19.38
N LEU A 108 2.86 9.45 19.08
CA LEU A 108 4.15 8.76 19.26
C LEU A 108 4.47 8.38 20.71
N ASN A 109 3.86 9.03 21.69
CA ASN A 109 4.06 8.74 23.10
C ASN A 109 3.09 7.65 23.60
N GLY A 110 2.20 7.15 22.74
CA GLY A 110 1.16 6.20 23.09
C GLY A 110 -0.09 6.85 23.73
N THR A 111 -0.15 8.18 23.75
CA THR A 111 -1.32 8.92 24.24
C THR A 111 -2.48 8.72 23.28
N ILE A 112 -3.63 8.30 23.80
CA ILE A 112 -4.84 8.09 23.01
C ILE A 112 -5.38 9.45 22.57
N ILE A 113 -5.38 9.70 21.26
CA ILE A 113 -5.98 10.89 20.63
C ILE A 113 -7.50 10.72 20.59
N PHE A 114 -7.96 9.53 20.17
CA PHE A 114 -9.35 9.13 20.26
C PHE A 114 -9.46 7.61 20.39
N ASN A 115 -10.58 7.16 20.96
CA ASN A 115 -11.00 5.76 20.98
C ASN A 115 -12.52 5.71 20.86
N HIS A 116 -13.02 5.05 19.83
CA HIS A 116 -14.45 4.86 19.55
C HIS A 116 -14.75 3.38 19.37
N ARG A 117 -15.99 3.00 19.68
CA ARG A 117 -16.42 1.60 19.65
C ARG A 117 -17.86 1.48 19.19
N ASN A 118 -18.13 0.42 18.45
CA ASN A 118 -19.47 0.07 17.95
C ASN A 118 -20.10 1.16 17.07
N GLU A 119 -19.32 1.75 16.18
CA GLU A 119 -19.77 2.76 15.22
C GLU A 119 -20.15 2.10 13.88
N GLU A 120 -21.15 2.64 13.20
CA GLU A 120 -21.51 2.18 11.85
C GLU A 120 -20.46 2.57 10.81
N GLU A 121 -19.87 3.74 10.99
CA GLU A 121 -18.89 4.34 10.09
C GLU A 121 -17.69 4.85 10.90
N SER A 122 -16.54 4.96 10.23
CA SER A 122 -15.32 5.47 10.87
C SER A 122 -15.45 6.96 11.18
N ILE A 123 -14.93 7.37 12.34
CA ILE A 123 -14.95 8.78 12.75
C ILE A 123 -13.74 9.56 12.22
N LEU A 124 -12.85 8.93 11.44
CA LEU A 124 -11.62 9.55 10.93
C LEU A 124 -11.86 10.83 10.14
N ALA A 125 -12.93 10.86 9.34
CA ALA A 125 -13.27 12.02 8.52
C ALA A 125 -13.71 13.22 9.38
N ASP A 126 -14.40 12.95 10.49
CA ASP A 126 -14.94 13.97 11.40
C ASP A 126 -13.84 14.74 12.12
N LEU A 127 -12.69 14.10 12.31
CA LEU A 127 -11.53 14.72 12.95
C LEU A 127 -10.90 15.83 12.09
N ARG A 128 -11.34 15.98 10.82
CA ARG A 128 -10.83 16.97 9.85
C ARG A 128 -9.30 17.03 9.79
N LEU A 129 -8.66 15.93 10.16
CA LEU A 129 -7.25 15.71 9.91
C LEU A 129 -7.17 15.56 8.40
N THR A 130 -7.00 16.67 7.68
CA THR A 130 -6.86 16.64 6.22
C THR A 130 -5.75 15.65 5.93
N PRO A 131 -6.06 14.46 5.41
CA PRO A 131 -5.02 13.50 5.33
C PRO A 131 -4.19 13.94 4.14
N ASN A 132 -2.92 14.20 4.39
CA ASN A 132 -1.96 14.38 3.32
C ASN A 132 -1.65 12.99 2.71
N TYR A 133 -2.68 12.25 2.28
CA TYR A 133 -2.58 10.95 1.62
C TYR A 133 -2.11 11.17 0.19
N ARG A 134 -0.82 11.47 0.04
CA ARG A 134 -0.17 11.49 -1.26
C ARG A 134 0.23 10.07 -1.64
N TYR A 135 -0.74 9.20 -1.88
CA TYR A 135 -0.50 7.83 -2.35
C TYR A 135 -1.06 7.66 -3.75
N ILE A 136 -0.29 7.01 -4.62
CA ILE A 136 -0.74 6.52 -5.91
C ILE A 136 -0.58 5.01 -5.88
N VAL A 137 -1.69 4.30 -6.10
CA VAL A 137 -1.70 2.83 -6.17
C VAL A 137 -2.03 2.46 -7.61
N ASN A 138 -1.13 1.75 -8.28
CA ASN A 138 -1.28 1.37 -9.68
C ASN A 138 -1.14 -0.15 -9.85
N GLU A 139 -2.14 -0.78 -10.44
CA GLU A 139 -2.17 -2.23 -10.65
C GLU A 139 -1.87 -2.55 -12.10
N GLU A 140 -0.76 -3.26 -12.30
CA GLU A 140 -0.26 -3.75 -13.59
C GLU A 140 -0.25 -2.64 -14.67
N PRO A 141 0.50 -1.53 -14.44
CA PRO A 141 0.52 -0.40 -15.37
C PRO A 141 1.02 -0.76 -16.76
N GLU A 142 1.70 -1.90 -16.92
CA GLU A 142 2.12 -2.44 -18.21
C GLU A 142 0.99 -3.05 -19.04
N MET A 143 -0.16 -3.38 -18.44
CA MET A 143 -1.24 -4.05 -19.16
C MET A 143 -1.76 -3.19 -20.31
N GLY A 144 -1.75 -3.76 -21.52
CA GLY A 144 -2.24 -3.08 -22.71
C GLY A 144 -1.30 -2.00 -23.26
N LEU A 145 -0.10 -1.83 -22.69
CA LEU A 145 0.90 -0.91 -23.20
C LEU A 145 1.86 -1.59 -24.18
N HIS A 146 2.27 -0.84 -25.20
CA HIS A 146 3.41 -1.21 -26.04
C HIS A 146 4.69 -1.18 -25.17
N PRO A 147 5.68 -2.08 -25.36
CA PRO A 147 6.90 -2.13 -24.54
C PRO A 147 7.61 -0.78 -24.36
N ASN A 148 7.69 0.02 -25.43
CA ASN A 148 8.32 1.36 -25.41
C ASN A 148 7.58 2.37 -24.51
N ALA A 149 6.29 2.17 -24.21
CA ALA A 149 5.52 3.07 -23.34
C ALA A 149 5.83 2.87 -21.85
N MET A 150 6.47 1.76 -21.46
CA MET A 150 6.84 1.49 -20.07
C MET A 150 7.83 2.51 -19.52
N GLN A 151 8.73 3.01 -20.35
CA GLN A 151 9.66 4.07 -19.98
C GLN A 151 8.92 5.36 -19.60
N THR A 152 7.88 5.72 -20.36
CA THR A 152 7.03 6.87 -20.05
C THR A 152 6.31 6.69 -18.71
N VAL A 153 5.80 5.49 -18.43
CA VAL A 153 5.20 5.17 -17.13
C VAL A 153 6.21 5.36 -16.00
N LEU A 154 7.44 4.85 -16.15
CA LEU A 154 8.49 5.02 -15.15
C LEU A 154 8.82 6.50 -14.91
N LEU A 155 8.93 7.30 -15.97
CA LEU A 155 9.17 8.75 -15.84
C LEU A 155 8.02 9.46 -15.11
N GLN A 156 6.77 9.09 -15.39
CA GLN A 156 5.60 9.62 -14.67
C GLN A 156 5.63 9.23 -13.18
N VAL A 157 5.99 7.99 -12.86
CA VAL A 157 6.17 7.51 -11.48
C VAL A 157 7.24 8.34 -10.76
N ILE A 158 8.39 8.57 -11.40
CA ILE A 158 9.46 9.40 -10.82
C ILE A 158 8.99 10.84 -10.59
N ALA A 159 8.25 11.41 -11.54
CA ALA A 159 7.73 12.77 -11.44
C ALA A 159 6.76 12.94 -10.25
N VAL A 160 5.81 12.03 -10.07
CA VAL A 160 4.87 12.11 -8.94
C VAL A 160 5.57 11.88 -7.60
N MET A 161 6.61 11.05 -7.54
CA MET A 161 7.41 10.88 -6.33
C MET A 161 8.15 12.16 -5.93
N ASN A 162 8.70 12.86 -6.91
CA ASN A 162 9.36 14.14 -6.69
C ASN A 162 8.36 15.23 -6.24
N ALA A 163 7.08 15.10 -6.61
CA ALA A 163 5.98 15.92 -6.07
C ALA A 163 5.54 15.53 -4.64
N GLY A 164 6.18 14.51 -4.04
CA GLY A 164 5.95 14.07 -2.67
C GLY A 164 4.89 12.98 -2.53
N TYR A 165 4.50 12.31 -3.62
CA TYR A 165 3.64 11.13 -3.56
C TYR A 165 4.46 9.87 -3.28
N LYS A 166 3.91 8.98 -2.46
CA LYS A 166 4.33 7.59 -2.38
C LYS A 166 3.60 6.78 -3.44
N VAL A 167 4.31 5.87 -4.08
CA VAL A 167 3.74 5.04 -5.15
C VAL A 167 3.79 3.58 -4.74
N ILE A 168 2.69 2.87 -4.93
CA ILE A 168 2.58 1.41 -4.81
C ILE A 168 2.26 0.89 -6.19
N ILE A 169 3.14 0.08 -6.75
CA ILE A 169 2.97 -0.46 -8.10
C ILE A 169 2.96 -1.98 -8.01
N SER A 170 1.85 -2.56 -8.46
CA SER A 170 1.76 -3.97 -8.74
C SER A 170 2.24 -4.20 -10.18
N THR A 171 3.23 -5.08 -10.41
CA THR A 171 3.70 -5.37 -11.79
C THR A 171 4.15 -6.82 -11.99
N HIS A 172 4.19 -7.24 -13.25
CA HIS A 172 4.82 -8.43 -13.82
C HIS A 172 5.92 -8.07 -14.85
N SER A 173 6.11 -6.77 -15.12
CA SER A 173 7.06 -6.27 -16.11
C SER A 173 8.50 -6.37 -15.61
N SER A 174 9.35 -7.11 -16.33
CA SER A 174 10.79 -7.16 -16.03
C SER A 174 11.44 -5.79 -16.08
N VAL A 175 10.99 -4.89 -16.96
CA VAL A 175 11.53 -3.53 -17.09
C VAL A 175 11.43 -2.74 -15.78
N LEU A 176 10.31 -2.87 -15.06
CA LEU A 176 10.11 -2.17 -13.79
C LEU A 176 10.97 -2.80 -12.68
N LEU A 177 11.16 -4.12 -12.72
CA LEU A 177 12.03 -4.82 -11.79
C LEU A 177 13.49 -4.46 -12.00
N ASP A 178 13.93 -4.47 -13.26
CA ASP A 178 15.28 -4.09 -13.67
C ASP A 178 15.56 -2.65 -13.26
N PHE A 179 14.60 -1.73 -13.44
CA PHE A 179 14.70 -0.37 -12.93
C PHE A 179 14.85 -0.31 -11.41
N ALA A 180 13.99 -1.01 -10.65
CA ALA A 180 14.05 -1.00 -9.18
C ALA A 180 15.41 -1.52 -8.67
N TRP A 181 15.93 -2.56 -9.33
CA TRP A 181 17.22 -3.15 -9.01
C TRP A 181 18.39 -2.23 -9.41
N ALA A 182 18.38 -1.72 -10.64
CA ALA A 182 19.39 -0.77 -11.14
C ALA A 182 19.45 0.50 -10.28
N ASN A 183 18.30 1.10 -9.92
CA ASN A 183 18.25 2.25 -9.03
C ASN A 183 18.97 1.98 -7.70
N THR A 184 18.73 0.80 -7.10
CA THR A 184 19.33 0.43 -5.81
C THR A 184 20.85 0.24 -5.94
N LEU A 185 21.28 -0.45 -6.99
CA LEU A 185 22.69 -0.70 -7.28
C LEU A 185 23.46 0.60 -7.59
N LEU A 186 22.92 1.43 -8.49
CA LEU A 186 23.58 2.66 -8.93
C LEU A 186 23.70 3.67 -7.77
N LYS A 187 22.73 3.71 -6.84
CA LYS A 187 22.82 4.54 -5.62
C LYS A 187 24.01 4.17 -4.75
N GLN A 188 24.29 2.88 -4.62
CA GLN A 188 25.38 2.37 -3.78
C GLN A 188 26.75 2.63 -4.42
N ILE A 189 26.85 2.53 -5.76
CA ILE A 189 28.14 2.57 -6.45
C ILE A 189 28.52 3.98 -6.91
N LEU A 190 27.57 4.75 -7.44
CA LEU A 190 27.91 5.91 -8.27
C LEU A 190 27.91 7.25 -7.54
N GLY A 191 27.40 7.34 -6.31
CA GLY A 191 27.47 8.57 -5.52
C GLY A 191 27.01 9.81 -6.32
N ASN A 192 27.92 10.72 -6.65
CA ASN A 192 27.64 11.93 -7.43
C ASN A 192 27.34 11.68 -8.93
N LYS A 193 27.80 10.57 -9.51
CA LYS A 193 27.54 10.18 -10.91
C LYS A 193 26.19 9.50 -11.14
N TYR A 194 25.38 9.36 -10.10
CA TYR A 194 24.07 8.69 -10.18
C TYR A 194 23.14 9.31 -11.22
N SER A 195 23.00 10.64 -11.23
CA SER A 195 22.09 11.32 -12.15
C SER A 195 22.52 11.14 -13.60
N GLU A 196 23.83 11.21 -13.88
CA GLU A 196 24.40 10.99 -15.22
C GLU A 196 24.11 9.57 -15.73
N ALA A 197 24.35 8.54 -14.92
CA ALA A 197 24.04 7.16 -15.29
C ALA A 197 22.54 6.91 -15.52
N MET A 198 21.67 7.57 -14.76
CA MET A 198 20.23 7.47 -14.98
C MET A 198 19.78 8.14 -16.29
N LYS A 199 20.39 9.27 -16.66
CA LYS A 199 20.13 9.91 -17.96
C LYS A 199 20.50 9.00 -19.12
N GLU A 200 21.65 8.33 -19.02
CA GLU A 200 22.07 7.35 -20.03
C GLU A 200 21.11 6.17 -20.10
N LEU A 201 20.71 5.61 -18.95
CA LEU A 201 19.81 4.46 -18.89
C LEU A 201 18.43 4.76 -19.51
N PHE A 202 17.95 5.99 -19.36
CA PHE A 202 16.65 6.42 -19.84
C PHE A 202 16.71 7.22 -21.15
N GLU A 203 17.87 7.37 -21.78
CA GLU A 203 18.05 8.22 -22.97
C GLU A 203 17.33 9.58 -22.85
N ASP A 204 17.37 10.20 -21.66
CA ASP A 204 16.59 11.37 -21.28
C ASP A 204 17.45 12.36 -20.47
N ASP A 205 17.31 13.67 -20.74
CA ASP A 205 18.18 14.71 -20.17
C ASP A 205 17.54 15.47 -18.97
N GLN A 206 16.45 14.96 -18.37
CA GLN A 206 15.76 15.60 -17.25
C GLN A 206 16.53 15.48 -15.94
N ASP A 207 17.58 16.29 -15.76
CA ASP A 207 18.46 16.23 -14.58
C ASP A 207 17.73 16.36 -13.23
N ARG A 208 16.67 17.17 -13.20
CA ARG A 208 15.85 17.40 -12.00
C ARG A 208 15.09 16.13 -11.57
N LEU A 209 14.65 15.28 -12.51
CA LEU A 209 13.93 14.05 -12.18
C LEU A 209 14.84 13.08 -11.43
N TYR A 210 16.03 12.85 -11.98
CA TYR A 210 16.98 11.86 -11.44
C TYR A 210 17.67 12.34 -10.16
N THR A 211 17.93 13.65 -10.04
CA THR A 211 18.45 14.22 -8.80
C THR A 211 17.48 14.04 -7.65
N GLY A 212 16.17 14.24 -7.88
CA GLY A 212 15.14 13.94 -6.88
C GLY A 212 15.06 12.46 -6.54
N LEU A 213 15.10 11.59 -7.56
CA LEU A 213 15.06 10.13 -7.40
C LEU A 213 16.19 9.59 -6.52
N LYS A 214 17.38 10.20 -6.56
CA LYS A 214 18.54 9.79 -5.73
C LYS A 214 18.20 9.75 -4.22
N THR A 215 17.32 10.63 -3.76
CA THR A 215 16.92 10.74 -2.35
C THR A 215 15.78 9.81 -1.94
N LYS A 216 15.23 9.03 -2.88
CA LYS A 216 14.02 8.23 -2.69
C LYS A 216 14.36 6.76 -2.52
N ASP A 217 13.61 6.06 -1.66
CA ASP A 217 13.79 4.62 -1.48
C ASP A 217 12.78 3.82 -2.31
N ILE A 218 13.28 2.85 -3.06
CA ILE A 218 12.47 1.85 -3.75
C ILE A 218 12.58 0.55 -2.96
N LYS A 219 11.43 -0.01 -2.56
CA LYS A 219 11.36 -1.32 -1.93
C LYS A 219 10.55 -2.26 -2.80
N THR A 220 11.07 -3.46 -2.96
CA THR A 220 10.43 -4.52 -3.73
C THR A 220 9.90 -5.58 -2.77
N PHE A 221 8.65 -6.00 -2.97
CA PHE A 221 7.97 -7.00 -2.15
C PHE A 221 7.57 -8.18 -3.02
N TYR A 222 8.01 -9.37 -2.63
CA TYR A 222 7.64 -10.60 -3.29
C TYR A 222 6.51 -11.31 -2.54
N PHE A 223 5.38 -11.52 -3.22
CA PHE A 223 4.21 -12.20 -2.65
C PHE A 223 4.20 -13.65 -3.13
N SER A 224 4.48 -14.59 -2.23
CA SER A 224 4.36 -16.03 -2.47
C SER A 224 3.33 -16.67 -1.55
N ARG A 225 2.63 -17.69 -2.06
CA ARG A 225 1.83 -18.59 -1.22
C ARG A 225 2.76 -19.53 -0.48
N ASN A 226 2.87 -19.38 0.84
CA ASN A 226 3.42 -20.43 1.69
C ASN A 226 2.29 -21.40 2.06
N GLU A 227 2.33 -22.63 1.54
CA GLU A 227 1.37 -23.71 1.87
C GLU A 227 1.45 -24.22 3.33
N LYS A 228 2.27 -23.60 4.17
CA LYS A 228 2.40 -23.95 5.60
C LYS A 228 2.15 -22.74 6.47
N ASN A 229 1.02 -22.79 7.18
CA ASN A 229 0.66 -21.91 8.29
C ASN A 229 1.86 -21.54 9.17
N LYS A 230 2.15 -20.24 9.21
CA LYS A 230 2.71 -19.40 10.30
C LYS A 230 3.81 -18.46 9.77
N ARG A 231 3.46 -17.17 9.75
CA ARG A 231 4.29 -15.98 9.41
C ARG A 231 4.63 -15.85 7.93
N HIS A 232 3.95 -14.92 7.27
CA HIS A 232 4.42 -14.41 5.98
C HIS A 232 5.61 -13.48 6.29
N GLN A 233 6.81 -13.91 5.93
CA GLN A 233 7.98 -13.03 5.94
C GLN A 233 8.05 -12.35 4.58
N TYR A 234 7.78 -11.05 4.56
CA TYR A 234 8.04 -10.19 3.40
C TYR A 234 9.48 -9.68 3.55
N GLY A 235 10.40 -10.34 2.86
CA GLY A 235 11.81 -9.95 2.74
C GLY A 235 12.00 -8.88 1.67
#